data_AF-A0A2W6NYD1-F1
#
_entry.id   AF-A0A2W6NYD1-F1
#
_cell.length_a   1.000
_cell.length_b   1.000
_cell.length_c   1.000
_cell.angle_alpha   90.00
_cell.angle_beta   90.00
_cell.angle_gamma   90.00
#
_symmetry.space_group_name_H-M   'P 1'
#
loop_
_entity.id
_entity.type
_entity.pdbx_description
1 polymer ?
#
loop_
_entity_poly.entity_id
_entity_poly.type
_entity_poly.pdbx_seq_one_letter_code
_entity_poly.pdbx_strand_id
1 'polypeptide(L)'
;LRQNEGRISRRLPVTTSSDTGVELLPVEITPDEPKEPVAALTPSLSTQTTVSASSCKVEFRHGNMTLENPSPELLTVLIRELTGRGR
;
A
#
# COMPACT_ATOMS: atom_id res chain seq x y z
N LEU A 1 4.85 54.71 -20.74
CA LEU A 1 5.94 53.75 -20.45
C LEU A 1 5.87 53.37 -18.97
N ARG A 2 5.53 52.13 -18.66
CA ARG A 2 5.90 51.54 -17.36
C ARG A 2 6.41 50.14 -17.59
N GLN A 3 7.66 49.98 -17.18
CA GLN A 3 8.52 48.83 -17.32
C GLN A 3 8.57 48.21 -15.93
N ASN A 4 8.16 46.95 -15.83
CA ASN A 4 8.50 46.09 -14.70
C ASN A 4 8.35 44.64 -15.17
N GLU A 5 9.27 44.29 -16.06
CA GLU A 5 9.66 42.93 -16.40
C GLU A 5 10.25 42.27 -15.14
N GLY A 6 9.38 41.75 -14.28
CA GLY A 6 9.73 40.92 -13.13
C GLY A 6 9.71 39.44 -13.52
N ARG A 7 10.89 38.81 -13.53
CA ARG A 7 11.20 37.43 -13.95
C ARG A 7 10.14 36.39 -13.58
N ILE A 8 9.49 35.78 -14.59
CA ILE A 8 8.67 34.57 -14.41
C ILE A 8 9.62 33.38 -14.20
N SER A 9 9.70 32.83 -12.99
CA SER A 9 10.40 31.56 -12.74
C SER A 9 9.51 30.39 -13.14
N ARG A 10 9.53 30.01 -14.43
CA ARG A 10 8.91 28.75 -14.86
C ARG A 10 9.83 27.60 -14.45
N ARG A 11 9.35 26.69 -13.59
CA ARG A 11 10.06 25.42 -13.36
C ARG A 11 9.96 24.59 -14.64
N LEU A 12 11.09 24.10 -15.12
CA LEU A 12 11.13 23.15 -16.23
C LEU A 12 10.38 21.87 -15.81
N PRO A 13 9.62 21.23 -16.70
CA PRO A 13 9.15 19.86 -16.46
C PRO A 13 10.36 18.98 -16.15
N VAL A 14 10.32 18.28 -15.03
CA VAL A 14 11.30 17.23 -14.75
C VAL A 14 10.93 16.05 -15.64
N THR A 15 11.66 15.90 -16.74
CA THR A 15 11.74 14.62 -17.45
C THR A 15 12.60 13.70 -16.61
N THR A 16 11.97 12.80 -15.86
CA THR A 16 12.66 11.58 -15.44
C THR A 16 12.82 10.73 -16.70
N SER A 17 13.91 10.97 -17.44
CA SER A 17 14.36 10.03 -18.46
C SER A 17 14.57 8.68 -17.77
N SER A 18 13.96 7.64 -18.34
CA SER A 18 14.10 6.24 -17.96
C SER A 18 15.52 5.92 -17.50
N ASP A 19 15.69 5.60 -16.22
CA ASP A 19 16.91 4.94 -15.77
C ASP A 19 16.82 3.49 -16.23
N THR A 20 17.53 3.26 -17.34
CA THR A 20 18.27 2.04 -17.66
C THR A 20 17.57 0.74 -17.26
N GLY A 21 16.89 0.15 -18.23
CA GLY A 21 16.43 -1.23 -18.15
C GLY A 21 17.59 -2.13 -17.76
N VAL A 22 17.54 -2.64 -16.53
CA VAL A 22 18.25 -3.85 -16.17
C VAL A 22 17.47 -4.97 -16.86
N GLU A 23 17.89 -5.35 -18.08
CA GLU A 23 17.52 -6.64 -18.67
C GLU A 23 18.17 -7.71 -17.80
N LEU A 24 17.45 -8.15 -16.77
CA LEU A 24 17.74 -9.42 -16.14
C LEU A 24 17.26 -10.49 -17.11
N LEU A 25 18.20 -11.32 -17.59
CA LEU A 25 17.84 -12.50 -18.36
C LEU A 25 16.83 -13.33 -17.54
N PRO A 26 15.71 -13.76 -18.13
CA PRO A 26 14.78 -14.65 -17.45
C PRO A 26 15.50 -15.95 -17.14
N VAL A 27 15.80 -16.17 -15.87
CA VAL A 27 16.28 -17.47 -15.41
C VAL A 27 15.04 -18.31 -15.13
N GLU A 28 14.90 -19.40 -15.87
CA GLU A 28 13.87 -20.40 -15.63
C GLU A 28 14.23 -21.17 -14.36
N ILE A 29 13.51 -20.88 -13.27
CA ILE A 29 13.64 -21.64 -12.02
C ILE A 29 12.85 -22.93 -12.24
N THR A 30 13.54 -24.05 -12.45
CA THR A 30 12.89 -25.36 -12.46
C THR A 30 12.31 -25.58 -11.06
N PRO A 31 10.98 -25.76 -10.90
CA PRO A 31 10.44 -26.09 -9.59
C PRO A 31 10.96 -27.47 -9.21
N ASP A 32 11.73 -27.52 -8.12
CA ASP A 32 11.98 -28.78 -7.43
C ASP A 32 10.62 -29.39 -7.02
N GLU A 33 10.55 -30.72 -7.02
CA GLU A 33 9.33 -31.51 -6.87
C GLU A 33 8.39 -30.93 -5.78
N PRO A 34 7.09 -30.72 -6.07
CA PRO A 34 6.17 -30.07 -5.15
C PRO A 34 5.92 -30.96 -3.92
N LYS A 35 6.67 -30.71 -2.85
CA LYS A 35 6.34 -31.23 -1.52
C LYS A 35 5.24 -30.37 -0.91
N GLU A 36 4.00 -30.75 -1.21
CA GLU A 36 2.73 -30.20 -0.70
C GLU A 36 2.57 -28.69 -0.93
N PRO A 37 1.45 -28.21 -1.49
CA PRO A 37 1.18 -26.78 -1.53
C PRO A 37 0.90 -26.31 -0.09
N VAL A 38 1.94 -25.92 0.63
CA VAL A 38 1.81 -24.87 1.63
C VAL A 38 1.22 -23.70 0.88
N ALA A 39 -0.09 -23.52 1.04
CA ALA A 39 -0.86 -22.49 0.39
C ALA A 39 -0.12 -21.17 0.58
N ALA A 40 0.64 -20.79 -0.43
CA ALA A 40 1.23 -19.49 -0.56
C ALA A 40 0.01 -18.59 -0.70
N LEU A 41 -0.45 -18.08 0.43
CA LEU A 41 -1.32 -16.92 0.48
C LEU A 41 -0.46 -15.78 -0.05
N THR A 42 -0.27 -15.75 -1.36
CA THR A 42 -0.10 -14.50 -2.06
C THR A 42 -1.27 -13.65 -1.55
N PRO A 43 -1.01 -12.47 -0.94
CA PRO A 43 -2.10 -11.57 -0.65
C PRO A 43 -2.65 -11.18 -2.02
N SER A 44 -3.64 -11.93 -2.49
CA SER A 44 -4.29 -11.64 -3.75
C SER A 44 -4.89 -10.26 -3.57
N LEU A 45 -4.35 -9.31 -4.30
CA LEU A 45 -4.83 -7.92 -4.38
C LEU A 45 -6.26 -7.85 -4.95
N SER A 46 -6.93 -8.98 -5.17
CA SER A 46 -8.28 -9.08 -5.72
C SER A 46 -9.32 -9.25 -4.60
N THR A 47 -9.72 -8.13 -4.01
CA THR A 47 -11.10 -7.74 -3.71
C THR A 47 -10.97 -6.49 -2.87
N GLN A 48 -11.36 -5.34 -3.42
CA GLN A 48 -11.62 -4.15 -2.62
C GLN A 48 -12.89 -4.45 -1.80
N THR A 49 -12.77 -5.34 -0.82
CA THR A 49 -13.84 -5.62 0.14
C THR A 49 -13.88 -4.39 1.02
N THR A 50 -14.83 -3.49 0.75
CA THR A 50 -15.10 -2.34 1.61
C THR A 50 -15.54 -2.87 2.97
N VAL A 51 -14.59 -2.91 3.91
CA VAL A 51 -14.86 -3.35 5.27
C VAL A 51 -15.80 -2.34 5.89
N SER A 52 -17.03 -2.75 6.19
CA SER A 52 -18.02 -1.92 6.89
C SER A 52 -18.52 -2.67 8.12
N ALA A 53 -18.75 -1.93 9.21
CA ALA A 53 -19.26 -2.48 10.46
C ALA A 53 -20.06 -1.42 11.21
N SER A 54 -21.10 -1.83 11.92
CA SER A 54 -21.84 -0.94 12.82
C SER A 54 -21.13 -0.74 14.16
N SER A 55 -20.21 -1.63 14.53
CA SER A 55 -19.33 -1.47 15.68
C SER A 55 -18.02 -2.24 15.44
N CYS A 56 -16.91 -1.73 15.96
CA CYS A 56 -15.60 -2.36 15.92
C CYS A 56 -14.96 -2.29 17.30
N LYS A 57 -14.63 -3.45 17.87
CA LYS A 57 -13.96 -3.57 19.17
C LYS A 57 -12.53 -4.05 18.97
N VAL A 58 -11.58 -3.32 19.54
CA VAL A 58 -10.16 -3.66 19.57
C VAL A 58 -9.75 -3.88 21.02
N GLU A 59 -9.20 -5.05 21.33
CA GLU A 59 -8.75 -5.43 22.66
C GLU A 59 -7.23 -5.42 22.74
N PHE A 60 -6.70 -4.60 23.63
CA PHE A 60 -5.29 -4.57 23.98
C PHE A 60 -5.10 -5.10 25.40
N ARG A 61 -3.87 -5.51 25.73
CA ARG A 61 -3.53 -5.92 27.10
C ARG A 61 -3.81 -4.84 28.15
N HIS A 62 -3.82 -3.57 27.76
CA HIS A 62 -3.94 -2.41 28.65
C HIS A 62 -5.32 -1.74 28.60
N GLY A 63 -6.28 -2.31 27.88
CA GLY A 63 -7.61 -1.72 27.73
C GLY A 63 -8.25 -2.09 26.40
N ASN A 64 -9.52 -1.73 26.25
CA ASN A 64 -10.25 -1.89 25.00
C ASN A 64 -10.54 -0.54 24.36
N MET A 65 -10.79 -0.57 23.06
CA MET A 65 -11.29 0.53 22.27
C MET A 65 -12.50 0.04 21.49
N THR A 66 -13.61 0.75 21.57
CA THR A 66 -14.82 0.45 20.80
C THR A 66 -15.15 1.65 19.93
N LEU A 67 -15.41 1.39 18.65
CA LEU A 67 -15.83 2.36 17.66
C LEU A 67 -17.23 2.03 17.20
N GLU A 68 -18.17 2.95 17.39
CA GLU A 68 -19.54 2.81 16.89
C GLU A 68 -19.67 3.46 15.51
N ASN A 69 -20.25 2.73 14.56
CA ASN A 69 -20.39 3.06 13.13
C ASN A 69 -19.12 3.69 12.51
N PRO A 70 -17.94 3.05 12.62
CA PRO A 70 -16.72 3.57 12.02
C PRO A 70 -16.80 3.61 10.50
N SER A 71 -16.10 4.57 9.89
CA SER A 71 -15.98 4.63 8.44
C SER A 71 -15.13 3.46 7.90
N PRO A 72 -15.40 2.98 6.67
CA PRO A 72 -14.59 1.93 6.05
C PRO A 72 -13.10 2.26 5.94
N GLU A 73 -12.76 3.54 5.75
CA GLU A 73 -11.38 4.02 5.66
C GLU A 73 -10.66 3.84 6.99
N LEU A 74 -11.32 4.18 8.10
CA LEU A 74 -10.78 4.00 9.44
C LEU A 74 -10.57 2.51 9.76
N LEU A 75 -11.54 1.65 9.45
CA LEU A 75 -11.40 0.19 9.62
C LEU A 75 -10.23 -0.36 8.82
N THR A 76 -10.06 0.09 7.58
CA THR A 76 -8.95 -0.33 6.73
C THR A 76 -7.60 0.10 7.31
N VAL A 77 -7.48 1.34 7.80
CA VAL A 77 -6.25 1.82 8.46
C VAL A 77 -5.96 1.02 9.73
N LEU A 78 -6.97 0.77 10.57
CA LEU A 78 -6.81 0.01 11.81
C LEU A 78 -6.34 -1.42 11.54
N ILE A 79 -7.00 -2.13 10.62
CA ILE A 79 -6.61 -3.49 10.25
C ILE A 79 -5.18 -3.49 9.73
N ARG A 80 -4.82 -2.56 8.83
CA ARG A 80 -3.46 -2.48 8.28
C ARG A 80 -2.42 -2.22 9.36
N GLU A 81 -2.62 -1.24 10.25
CA GLU A 81 -1.63 -0.89 11.26
C GLU A 81 -1.49 -1.96 12.36
N LEU A 82 -2.59 -2.63 12.71
CA LEU A 82 -2.60 -3.69 13.73
C LEU A 82 -2.09 -5.03 13.21
N THR A 83 -2.33 -5.35 11.93
CA THR A 83 -1.86 -6.60 11.30
C THR A 83 -0.50 -6.46 10.62
N GLY A 84 -0.07 -5.23 10.30
CA GLY A 84 1.01 -4.93 9.36
C GLY A 84 2.30 -4.36 9.94
N ARG A 85 2.68 -4.76 11.15
CA ARG A 85 4.03 -4.51 11.71
C ARG A 85 4.55 -5.72 12.49
N GLY A 86 4.51 -6.89 11.86
CA GLY A 86 5.23 -8.07 12.32
C GLY A 86 6.73 -7.87 12.10
N ARG A 87 7.50 -7.98 13.19
CA ARG A 87 8.96 -8.02 13.17
C ARG A 87 9.45 -9.44 12.91
#